data_AF-A0A3M1CKM4-F1
#
_entry.id   AF-A0A3M1CKM4-F1
#
_cell.length_a   1.000
_cell.length_b   1.000
_cell.length_c   1.000
_cell.angle_alpha   90.00
_cell.angle_beta   90.00
_cell.angle_gamma   90.00
#
_symmetry.space_group_name_H-M   'P 1'
#
loop_
_entity.id
_entity.type
_entity.pdbx_description
1 polymer ?
#
loop_
_entity_poly.entity_id
_entity_poly.type
_entity_poly.pdbx_seq_one_letter_code
_entity_poly.pdbx_strand_id
1 'polypeptide(L)' 'MDAITNVPSSARTSSGISPIDARKYVYTCANELNCVYLHLAEGAPETAHLRADYKTGKLLAYLTCDFIKGINEKHHGTAR' A
#
# COMPACT_ATOMS: atom_id res chain seq x y z
N MET A 1 3.54 7.62 1.65
CA MET A 1 2.18 7.34 2.18
C MET A 1 1.23 8.52 1.96
N ASP A 2 1.78 9.73 1.78
CA ASP A 2 1.14 11.04 1.65
C ASP A 2 0.17 11.17 0.48
N ALA A 3 0.37 10.38 -0.58
CA ALA A 3 -0.55 10.34 -1.71
C ALA A 3 -1.88 9.63 -1.42
N ILE A 4 -1.96 8.87 -0.31
CA ILE A 4 -3.19 8.15 0.08
C ILE A 4 -3.99 9.03 1.03
N THR A 5 -5.26 9.21 0.70
CA THR A 5 -6.17 10.09 1.42
C THR A 5 -6.29 9.70 2.89
N ASN A 6 -6.21 10.70 3.77
CA ASN A 6 -6.39 10.58 5.23
C ASN A 6 -5.46 9.56 5.92
N VAL A 7 -4.30 9.27 5.32
CA VAL A 7 -3.25 8.48 5.96
C VAL A 7 -2.32 9.39 6.76
N PRO A 8 -1.98 9.04 8.02
CA PRO A 8 -0.94 9.73 8.78
C PRO A 8 0.42 9.79 8.09
N SER A 9 0.80 10.99 7.65
CA SER A 9 2.10 11.33 7.08
C SER A 9 2.45 12.80 7.35
N SER A 10 3.63 13.24 6.91
CA SER A 10 4.10 14.62 7.08
C SER A 10 3.25 15.64 6.29
N ALA A 11 2.71 15.24 5.14
CA ALA A 11 1.81 16.04 4.31
C ALA A 11 0.46 15.33 4.05
N ARG A 12 -0.38 15.24 5.08
CA ARG A 12 -1.73 14.63 4.96
C ARG A 12 -2.60 15.39 3.95
N THR A 13 -3.25 14.66 3.05
CA THR A 13 -4.19 15.21 2.06
C THR A 13 -5.58 14.61 2.16
N SER A 14 -6.60 15.44 1.94
CA SER A 14 -8.00 15.01 1.77
C SER A 14 -8.34 14.65 0.32
N SER A 15 -7.46 14.98 -0.62
CA SER A 15 -7.72 14.88 -2.08
C SER A 15 -6.66 14.01 -2.78
N GLY A 16 -6.45 12.80 -2.27
CA GLY A 16 -5.51 11.81 -2.80
C GLY A 16 -6.16 10.53 -3.30
N ILE A 17 -5.36 9.47 -3.46
CA ILE A 17 -5.81 8.13 -3.84
C ILE A 17 -6.54 7.51 -2.65
N SER A 18 -7.70 6.87 -2.89
CA SER A 18 -8.40 6.16 -1.82
C SER A 18 -7.55 4.96 -1.34
N PRO A 19 -7.65 4.54 -0.06
CA PRO A 19 -6.95 3.35 0.41
C PRO A 19 -7.28 2.08 -0.41
N ILE A 20 -8.49 1.97 -0.93
CA ILE A 20 -8.93 0.84 -1.75
C ILE A 20 -8.23 0.86 -3.12
N ASP A 21 -8.14 2.04 -3.74
CA ASP A 21 -7.51 2.16 -5.05
C ASP A 21 -5.99 2.01 -4.95
N ALA A 22 -5.37 2.47 -3.86
CA ALA A 22 -3.96 2.22 -3.57
C ALA A 22 -3.68 0.71 -3.46
N ARG A 23 -4.55 -0.03 -2.78
CA ARG A 23 -4.48 -1.50 -2.67
C ARG A 23 -4.59 -2.19 -4.03
N LYS A 24 -5.59 -1.83 -4.83
CA LYS A 24 -5.75 -2.34 -6.21
C LYS A 24 -4.52 -2.02 -7.06
N TYR A 25 -4.01 -0.80 -6.98
CA TYR A 25 -2.85 -0.36 -7.73
C TYR A 25 -1.61 -1.20 -7.39
N VAL A 26 -1.32 -1.40 -6.10
CA VAL A 26 -0.19 -2.23 -5.66
C VAL A 26 -0.31 -3.67 -6.16
N TYR A 27 -1.49 -4.28 -6.03
CA TYR A 27 -1.74 -5.63 -6.56
C TYR A 27 -1.52 -5.69 -8.08
N THR A 28 -2.11 -4.76 -8.84
CA THR A 28 -2.00 -4.74 -10.30
C THR A 28 -0.56 -4.53 -10.74
N CYS A 29 0.18 -3.61 -10.12
CA CYS A 29 1.60 -3.42 -10.42
C CYS A 29 2.41 -4.68 -10.16
N ALA A 30 2.20 -5.34 -9.01
CA ALA A 30 2.88 -6.59 -8.69
C ALA A 30 2.57 -7.71 -9.68
N ASN A 31 1.31 -7.81 -10.14
CA ASN A 31 0.87 -8.87 -11.04
C ASN A 31 1.31 -8.65 -12.50
N GLU A 32 1.25 -7.41 -12.99
CA GLU A 32 1.44 -7.10 -14.42
C GLU A 32 2.86 -6.65 -14.75
N LEU A 33 3.58 -6.04 -13.80
CA LEU A 33 4.92 -5.49 -14.03
C LEU A 33 6.00 -6.43 -13.49
N ASN A 34 7.23 -6.28 -13.95
CA ASN A 34 8.41 -6.98 -13.42
C ASN A 34 8.93 -6.30 -12.14
N CYS A 35 8.07 -6.15 -11.14
CA CYS A 35 8.42 -5.56 -9.85
C CYS A 35 9.40 -6.44 -9.07
N VAL A 36 10.51 -5.86 -8.60
CA VAL A 36 11.52 -6.56 -7.78
C VAL A 36 11.33 -6.28 -6.29
N TYR A 37 10.85 -5.09 -5.93
CA TYR A 37 10.58 -4.70 -4.56
C TYR A 37 9.45 -3.67 -4.48
N LEU A 38 8.81 -3.60 -3.31
CA LEU A 38 7.86 -2.56 -2.94
C LEU A 38 8.50 -1.65 -1.90
N HIS A 39 8.50 -0.34 -2.14
CA HIS A 39 8.96 0.64 -1.17
C HIS A 39 7.78 1.49 -0.67
N LEU A 40 7.48 1.40 0.62
CA LEU A 40 6.46 2.19 1.29
C LEU A 40 7.12 3.31 2.09
N ALA A 41 7.32 4.47 1.46
CA ALA A 41 7.95 5.63 2.09
C ALA A 41 6.97 6.44 2.96
N GLU A 42 7.50 7.26 3.88
CA GLU A 42 6.77 8.28 4.66
C GLU A 42 5.72 7.73 5.65
N GLY A 43 5.93 6.56 6.23
CA GLY A 43 5.13 6.10 7.37
C GLY A 43 5.47 6.89 8.63
N ALA A 44 4.59 7.80 9.08
CA ALA A 44 4.81 8.62 10.28
C ALA A 44 3.77 8.32 11.39
N PRO A 45 3.79 7.11 11.99
CA PRO A 45 2.80 6.66 12.97
C PRO A 45 2.70 7.58 14.18
N GLU A 46 3.82 8.18 14.62
CA GLU A 46 3.87 9.08 15.78
C GLU A 46 3.12 10.42 15.57
N THR A 47 2.85 10.81 14.32
CA THR A 47 2.07 12.03 14.01
C THR A 47 0.56 11.82 14.18
N ALA A 48 0.12 10.60 14.44
CA ALA A 48 -1.28 10.25 14.68
C ALA A 48 -1.57 10.24 16.19
N HIS A 49 -2.72 10.79 16.61
CA HIS A 49 -3.28 10.47 17.92
C HIS A 49 -3.29 8.94 18.09
N LEU A 50 -2.94 8.40 19.27
CA LEU A 50 -2.77 6.97 19.59
C LEU A 50 -3.79 5.98 18.95
N ARG A 51 -5.03 6.42 18.65
CA ARG A 51 -6.05 5.60 17.96
C ARG A 51 -5.92 5.53 16.43
N ALA A 52 -5.28 6.51 15.79
CA ALA A 52 -5.02 6.54 14.35
C ALA A 52 -3.83 5.65 13.95
N ASP A 53 -2.98 5.27 14.91
CA ASP A 53 -1.81 4.42 14.71
C ASP A 53 -2.17 3.02 14.17
N TYR A 54 -3.20 2.37 14.74
CA TYR A 54 -3.65 1.05 14.29
C TYR A 54 -4.16 1.01 12.85
N LYS A 55 -4.78 2.10 12.37
CA LYS A 55 -5.31 2.16 10.99
C LYS A 55 -4.19 2.23 9.96
N THR A 56 -3.11 2.96 10.28
CA THR A 56 -1.93 3.08 9.42
C THR A 56 -1.20 1.74 9.32
N GLY A 57 -0.93 1.10 10.46
CA GLY A 57 -0.31 -0.23 10.48
C GLY A 57 -1.13 -1.27 9.71
N LYS A 58 -2.46 -1.24 9.86
CA LYS A 58 -3.37 -2.12 9.11
C LYS A 58 -3.33 -1.87 7.61
N LEU A 59 -3.28 -0.61 7.17
CA LEU A 59 -3.17 -0.28 5.75
C LEU A 59 -1.81 -0.73 5.18
N LEU A 60 -0.71 -0.51 5.88
CA LEU A 60 0.61 -1.00 5.48
C LEU A 60 0.62 -2.52 5.31
N ALA A 61 0.06 -3.25 6.28
CA ALA A 61 -0.07 -4.70 6.19
C ALA A 61 -0.89 -5.13 4.96
N TYR A 62 -1.98 -4.42 4.67
CA TYR A 62 -2.79 -4.69 3.49
C TYR A 62 -2.05 -4.44 2.17
N LEU A 63 -1.34 -3.32 2.03
CA LEU A 63 -0.54 -3.03 0.83
C LEU A 63 0.54 -4.10 0.62
N THR A 64 1.21 -4.53 1.70
CA THR A 64 2.20 -5.62 1.65
C THR A 64 1.57 -6.94 1.23
N CYS A 65 0.44 -7.32 1.81
CA CYS A 65 -0.28 -8.55 1.44
C CYS A 65 -0.72 -8.53 -0.03
N ASP A 66 -1.23 -7.40 -0.52
CA ASP A 66 -1.66 -7.26 -1.92
C ASP A 66 -0.49 -7.39 -2.90
N PHE A 67 0.68 -6.83 -2.55
CA PHE A 67 1.90 -6.99 -3.34
C PHE A 67 2.35 -8.45 -3.41
N ILE A 68 2.43 -9.14 -2.26
CA ILE A 68 2.82 -10.56 -2.19
C ILE A 68 1.84 -11.40 -3.01
N LYS A 69 0.54 -11.13 -2.90
CA LYS A 69 -0.49 -11.83 -3.68
C LYS A 69 -0.28 -11.65 -5.18
N GLY A 70 -0.08 -10.42 -5.65
CA GLY A 70 0.16 -10.15 -7.08
C GLY A 70 1.42 -10.84 -7.61
N ILE A 71 2.53 -10.84 -6.85
CA ILE A 71 3.76 -11.56 -7.22
C ILE A 71 3.51 -13.06 -7.35
N ASN A 72 2.82 -13.68 -6.38
CA ASN A 72 2.56 -15.11 -6.40
C ASN A 72 1.67 -15.52 -7.58
N GLU A 73 0.59 -14.80 -7.81
CA GLU A 73 -0.35 -15.11 -8.89
C GLU A 73 0.28 -14.91 -10.27
N LYS A 74 1.14 -13.90 -10.44
CA LYS A 74 1.95 -13.73 -11.65
C LYS A 74 2.80 -14.96 -11.96
N HIS A 75 3.54 -15.47 -10.96
CA HIS A 75 4.40 -16.65 -11.14
C HIS A 75 3.60 -17.92 -11.47
N HIS A 76 2.41 -18.09 -10.89
CA HIS A 76 1.53 -19.21 -11.24
C HIS A 76 0.93 -19.09 -12.65
N GLY A 77 0.74 -17.87 -13.16
CA GLY A 77 0.27 -17.60 -14.52
C GLY A 77 1.35 -17.73 -15.60
N THR A 78 2.64 -17.55 -15.26
CA THR A 78 3.77 -17.66 -16.20
C THR A 78 4.26 -19.10 -16.40
N ALA A 79 3.82 -20.05 -15.58
CA ALA A 79 4.16 -21.48 -15.68
C ALA A 79 3.24 -22.27 -16.63
N ARG A 80 2.45 -21.59 -17.49
CA ARG A 80 1.59 -22.19 -18.51
C ARG A 80 2.03 -21.82 -19.91
#